data_AF-A0A401RH32-F1
#
_entry.id   AF-A0A401RH32-F1
#
_cell.length_a   1.000
_cell.length_b   1.000
_cell.length_c   1.000
_cell.angle_alpha   90.00
_cell.angle_beta   90.00
_cell.angle_gamma   90.00
#
_symmetry.space_group_name_H-M   'P 1'
#
loop_
_entity.id
_entity.type
_entity.pdbx_description
1 polymer ?
#
loop_
_entity_poly.entity_id
_entity_poly.type
_entity_poly.pdbx_seq_one_letter_code
_entity_poly.pdbx_strand_id
1 'polypeptide(L)'
;MANIRVCCFGSLPKWVVNQSWQRLAPKAMKKIYKACLKYPEWKHMHAPAYKPWLHPEQSQLLAIQLSELAIQHADSLENIDESGIPETRDDKADASDEDSVN
;
A
#
# COMPACT_ATOMS: atom_id res chain seq x y z
N MET A 1 -4.15 -18.65 -10.29
CA MET A 1 -4.23 -17.96 -8.98
C MET A 1 -2.96 -17.15 -8.82
N ALA A 2 -3.06 -15.81 -8.79
CA ALA A 2 -1.88 -14.96 -8.65
C ALA A 2 -1.38 -15.00 -7.19
N ASN A 3 -0.24 -15.65 -6.96
CA ASN A 3 0.45 -15.62 -5.68
C ASN A 3 1.17 -14.28 -5.54
N ILE A 4 0.52 -13.34 -4.86
CA ILE A 4 1.16 -12.09 -4.44
C ILE A 4 2.09 -12.45 -3.26
N ARG A 5 3.37 -12.73 -3.56
CA ARG A 5 4.41 -12.98 -2.55
C ARG A 5 4.90 -11.64 -2.02
N VAL A 6 4.27 -11.16 -0.94
CA VAL A 6 4.85 -10.10 -0.10
C VAL A 6 5.66 -10.80 0.99
N CYS A 7 6.99 -10.75 0.89
CA CYS A 7 7.86 -11.18 1.97
C CYS A 7 7.87 -10.05 3.02
N CYS A 8 6.95 -10.10 3.99
CA CYS A 8 7.10 -9.28 5.19
C CYS A 8 8.35 -9.77 5.93
N PHE A 9 9.31 -8.87 6.14
CA PHE A 9 10.57 -9.15 6.83
C PHE A 9 10.31 -9.68 8.25
N GLY A 10 11.12 -10.65 8.74
CA GLY A 10 11.15 -11.04 10.16
C GLY A 10 10.84 -12.51 10.48
N SER A 11 10.49 -12.77 11.75
CA SER A 11 10.33 -14.10 12.38
C SER A 11 9.01 -14.82 12.10
N LEU A 12 8.19 -14.29 11.18
CA LEU A 12 6.86 -14.83 10.91
C LEU A 12 6.93 -15.99 9.91
N PRO A 13 6.38 -17.17 10.24
CA PRO A 13 6.28 -18.26 9.30
C PRO A 13 5.45 -17.89 8.06
N LYS A 14 5.82 -18.42 6.89
CA LYS A 14 5.15 -18.16 5.59
C LYS A 14 3.62 -18.34 5.65
N TRP A 15 3.13 -19.34 6.39
CA TRP A 15 1.69 -19.59 6.51
C TRP A 15 0.98 -18.49 7.31
N VAL A 16 1.65 -17.89 8.31
CA VAL A 16 1.10 -16.79 9.12
C VAL A 16 0.96 -15.54 8.27
N VAL A 17 1.96 -15.22 7.45
CA VAL A 17 1.94 -14.09 6.52
C VAL A 17 0.80 -14.26 5.51
N ASN A 18 0.69 -15.44 4.90
CA ASN A 18 -0.39 -15.75 3.96
C ASN A 18 -1.78 -15.64 4.60
N GLN A 19 -1.97 -16.22 5.78
CA GLN A 19 -3.23 -16.17 6.51
C GLN A 19 -3.61 -14.74 6.94
N SER A 20 -2.62 -13.94 7.33
CA SER A 20 -2.84 -12.55 7.73
C SER A 20 -3.21 -11.70 6.53
N TRP A 21 -2.52 -11.87 5.39
CA TRP A 21 -2.89 -11.20 4.14
C TRP A 21 -4.30 -11.56 3.68
N GLN A 22 -4.69 -12.82 3.74
CA GLN A 22 -6.05 -13.25 3.38
C GLN A 22 -7.14 -12.55 4.19
N ARG A 23 -6.86 -12.22 5.46
CA ARG A 23 -7.78 -11.47 6.32
C ARG A 23 -7.72 -9.96 6.12
N LEU A 24 -6.55 -9.42 5.80
CA LEU A 24 -6.33 -7.98 5.65
C LEU A 24 -6.69 -7.46 4.26
N ALA A 25 -6.48 -8.24 3.21
CA ALA A 25 -6.71 -7.85 1.82
C ALA A 25 -8.14 -7.31 1.58
N PRO A 26 -9.23 -7.95 2.06
CA PRO A 26 -10.57 -7.42 1.86
C PRO A 26 -10.79 -6.07 2.54
N LYS A 27 -10.20 -5.86 3.73
CA LYS A 27 -10.29 -4.59 4.45
C LYS A 27 -9.48 -3.49 3.76
N ALA A 28 -8.27 -3.82 3.28
CA ALA A 28 -7.44 -2.90 2.51
C ALA A 28 -8.16 -2.47 1.22
N MET A 29 -8.75 -3.41 0.48
CA MET A 29 -9.52 -3.11 -0.74
C MET A 29 -10.73 -2.22 -0.45
N LYS A 30 -11.47 -2.44 0.64
CA LYS A 30 -12.56 -1.56 1.07
C LYS A 30 -12.08 -0.13 1.37
N LYS A 31 -10.90 0.03 2.00
CA LYS A 31 -10.30 1.35 2.24
C LYS A 31 -9.89 2.04 0.95
N ILE A 32 -9.25 1.32 0.03
CA ILE A 32 -8.88 1.82 -1.31
C ILE A 32 -10.13 2.28 -2.05
N TYR A 33 -11.21 1.48 -2.04
CA TYR A 33 -12.48 1.86 -2.66
C TYR A 33 -13.04 3.18 -2.12
N LYS A 34 -13.09 3.34 -0.79
CA LYS A 34 -13.53 4.60 -0.16
C LYS A 34 -12.64 5.78 -0.52
N ALA A 35 -11.32 5.57 -0.62
CA ALA A 35 -10.39 6.61 -1.07
C ALA A 35 -10.62 7.00 -2.54
N CYS A 36 -10.90 6.03 -3.42
CA CYS A 36 -11.20 6.29 -4.83
C CYS A 36 -12.46 7.16 -5.01
N LEU A 37 -13.49 6.97 -4.17
CA LEU A 37 -14.69 7.82 -4.22
C LEU A 37 -14.40 9.28 -3.89
N LYS A 38 -13.50 9.53 -2.92
CA LYS A 38 -13.09 10.88 -2.50
C LYS A 38 -11.96 11.47 -3.35
N TYR A 39 -11.31 10.65 -4.18
CA TYR A 39 -10.14 11.04 -4.97
C TYR A 39 -10.39 12.21 -5.93
N PRO A 40 -11.52 12.31 -6.67
CA PRO A 40 -11.75 13.42 -7.59
C PRO A 40 -11.78 14.78 -6.89
N GLU A 41 -12.48 14.86 -5.76
CA GLU A 41 -12.59 16.08 -4.94
C GLU A 41 -11.22 16.46 -4.35
N TRP A 42 -10.52 15.49 -3.76
CA TRP A 42 -9.18 15.70 -3.22
C TRP A 42 -8.19 16.17 -4.31
N LYS A 43 -8.24 15.54 -5.49
CA LYS A 43 -7.34 15.83 -6.61
C LYS A 43 -7.60 17.21 -7.23
N HIS A 44 -8.83 17.71 -7.17
CA HIS A 44 -9.16 19.06 -7.58
C HIS A 44 -8.41 20.11 -6.73
N MET A 45 -8.31 19.86 -5.42
CA MET A 45 -7.57 20.73 -4.48
C MET A 45 -6.05 20.54 -4.53
N HIS A 46 -5.57 19.40 -5.04
CA HIS A 46 -4.14 19.03 -5.04
C HIS A 46 -3.59 18.84 -6.46
N ALA A 47 -3.43 19.96 -7.16
CA ALA A 47 -2.87 20.05 -8.51
C ALA A 47 -3.49 19.03 -9.49
N PRO A 48 -4.70 19.29 -10.00
CA PRO A 48 -5.46 18.32 -10.80
C PRO A 48 -4.78 17.96 -12.11
N ALA A 49 -3.97 18.87 -12.66
CA ALA A 49 -3.20 18.66 -13.90
C ALA A 49 -1.91 17.85 -13.69
N TYR A 50 -1.43 17.71 -12.45
CA TYR A 50 -0.19 17.00 -12.14
C TYR A 50 -0.45 15.49 -12.02
N LYS A 51 -0.16 14.75 -13.09
CA LYS A 51 -0.35 13.30 -13.21
C LYS A 51 0.87 12.72 -13.93
N PRO A 52 2.03 12.63 -13.26
CA PRO A 52 3.29 12.17 -13.87
C PRO A 52 3.22 10.73 -14.42
N TRP A 53 2.28 9.91 -13.95
CA TRP A 53 2.02 8.58 -14.48
C TRP A 53 1.24 8.57 -15.81
N LEU A 54 0.51 9.64 -16.15
CA LEU A 54 -0.12 9.84 -17.46
C LEU A 54 0.78 10.68 -18.39
N HIS A 55 1.50 11.63 -17.79
CA HIS A 55 2.32 12.64 -18.44
C HIS A 55 3.75 12.53 -17.91
N PRO A 56 4.58 11.60 -18.42
CA PRO A 56 5.93 11.36 -17.91
C PRO A 56 6.83 12.60 -17.96
N GLU A 57 6.54 13.56 -18.84
CA GLU A 57 7.19 14.87 -18.93
C GLU A 57 7.06 15.72 -17.65
N GLN A 58 6.04 15.47 -16.83
CA GLN A 58 5.85 16.15 -15.55
C GLN A 58 6.70 15.54 -14.42
N SER A 59 7.36 14.40 -14.67
CA SER A 59 8.19 13.75 -13.66
C SER A 59 9.43 14.57 -13.35
N GLN A 60 9.62 14.91 -12.08
CA GLN A 60 10.83 15.55 -11.57
C GLN A 60 11.86 14.53 -11.06
N LEU A 61 11.60 13.24 -11.25
CA LEU A 61 12.46 12.17 -10.76
C LEU A 61 13.73 12.03 -11.60
N LEU A 62 14.86 11.80 -10.92
CA LEU A 62 16.13 11.50 -11.57
C LEU A 62 16.07 10.14 -12.25
N ALA A 63 16.65 10.05 -13.45
CA ALA A 63 16.86 8.77 -14.12
C ALA A 63 17.98 8.01 -13.42
N ILE A 64 17.73 6.75 -13.08
CA ILE A 64 18.71 5.84 -12.47
C ILE A 64 19.17 4.84 -13.53
N GLN A 65 20.47 4.57 -13.59
CA GLN A 65 21.01 3.56 -14.50
C GLN A 65 20.75 2.16 -13.96
N LEU A 66 20.35 1.23 -14.84
CA LEU A 66 20.06 -0.15 -14.43
C LEU A 66 21.26 -0.87 -13.81
N SER A 67 22.48 -0.45 -14.14
CA SER A 67 23.72 -0.96 -13.55
C SER A 67 23.91 -0.60 -12.08
N GLU A 68 23.24 0.45 -11.59
CA GLU A 68 23.25 0.86 -10.18
C GLU A 68 22.25 0.06 -9.33
N LEU A 69 21.34 -0.69 -9.97
CA LEU A 69 20.36 -1.52 -9.29
C LEU A 69 20.92 -2.92 -9.05
N ALA A 70 20.67 -3.47 -7.86
CA ALA A 70 20.97 -4.85 -7.51
C ALA A 70 19.70 -5.70 -7.46
N ILE A 71 19.79 -6.97 -7.83
CA ILE A 71 18.68 -7.92 -7.72
C ILE A 71 18.42 -8.20 -6.24
N GLN A 72 17.19 -7.91 -5.78
CA GLN A 72 16.74 -8.28 -4.45
C GLN A 72 16.16 -9.70 -4.47
N HIS A 73 16.95 -10.66 -3.99
CA HIS A 73 16.52 -12.04 -3.85
C HIS A 73 15.60 -12.20 -2.63
N ALA A 74 14.39 -12.73 -2.86
CA ALA A 74 13.38 -12.93 -1.83
C ALA A 74 13.83 -13.83 -0.66
N ASP A 75 14.85 -14.66 -0.86
CA ASP A 75 15.40 -15.58 0.14
C ASP A 75 16.63 -15.00 0.87
N SER A 76 17.17 -13.84 0.42
CA SER A 76 18.26 -13.11 1.09
C SER A 76 17.75 -12.13 2.16
N LEU A 77 16.44 -12.08 2.40
CA LEU A 77 15.79 -11.22 3.40
C LEU A 77 15.82 -11.86 4.80
N GLU A 78 17.00 -12.19 5.32
CA GLU A 78 17.18 -12.48 6.75
C GLU A 78 17.71 -11.21 7.45
N ASN A 79 16.96 -10.72 8.45
CA ASN A 79 17.31 -9.61 9.37
C ASN A 79 17.31 -8.14 8.85
N ILE A 80 16.16 -7.57 8.47
CA ILE A 80 15.88 -6.14 8.67
C ILE A 80 15.00 -6.05 9.91
N ASP A 81 15.57 -5.50 10.97
CA ASP A 81 14.89 -5.24 12.23
C ASP A 81 13.99 -4.02 12.10
N GLU A 82 12.69 -4.24 11.91
CA GLU A 82 11.67 -3.19 11.89
C GLU A 82 11.07 -2.90 13.27
N SER A 83 11.64 -3.41 14.37
CA SER A 83 11.13 -3.18 15.74
C SER A 83 11.10 -1.71 16.18
N GLY A 84 11.75 -0.82 15.43
CA GLY A 84 11.79 0.63 15.66
C GLY A 84 10.74 1.46 14.91
N ILE A 85 9.88 0.86 14.07
CA ILE A 85 8.88 1.63 13.32
C ILE A 85 7.63 1.83 14.21
N PRO A 86 7.29 3.06 14.63
CA PRO A 86 6.11 3.30 15.44
C PRO A 86 4.85 2.96 14.65
N GLU A 87 3.99 2.11 15.22
CA GLU A 87 2.64 1.92 14.70
C GLU A 87 1.90 3.26 14.74
N THR A 88 1.70 3.90 13.59
CA THR A 88 0.73 4.98 13.48
C THR A 88 -0.65 4.38 13.69
N ARG A 89 -1.13 4.46 14.93
CA ARG A 89 -2.51 4.22 15.32
C ARG A 89 -3.41 5.22 14.61
N ASP A 90 -3.99 4.83 13.48
CA ASP A 90 -5.23 5.44 13.01
C ASP A 90 -6.40 4.93 13.87
N ASP A 91 -6.35 5.26 15.16
CA ASP A 91 -7.49 5.18 16.06
C ASP A 91 -8.39 6.39 15.78
N LYS A 92 -9.28 6.22 14.80
CA LYS A 92 -10.57 6.92 14.82
C LYS A 92 -11.67 5.93 14.52
N ALA A 93 -12.08 5.25 15.58
CA ALA A 93 -13.40 4.68 15.71
C ALA A 93 -14.45 5.80 15.61
N ASP A 94 -15.42 5.61 14.72
CA ASP A 94 -16.85 5.89 14.91
C ASP A 94 -17.56 5.31 13.68
N ALA A 95 -18.17 4.12 13.75
CA ALA A 95 -19.56 3.93 14.20
C ALA A 95 -20.54 4.85 13.46
N SER A 96 -21.12 4.32 12.39
CA SER A 96 -22.48 4.64 11.93
C SER A 96 -22.86 3.54 10.94
N ASP A 97 -23.39 2.44 11.51
CA ASP A 97 -24.45 1.67 10.88
C ASP A 97 -25.67 2.58 10.66
N GLU A 98 -26.57 2.14 9.78
CA GLU A 98 -27.85 2.77 9.36
C GLU A 98 -27.73 3.76 8.18
N ASP A 99 -28.08 3.27 6.99
CA ASP A 99 -29.24 3.86 6.32
C ASP A 99 -29.98 2.79 5.51
N SER A 100 -31.22 2.58 5.92
CA SER A 100 -32.19 1.67 5.31
C SER A 100 -32.51 2.13 3.89
N VAL A 101 -32.51 1.17 2.96
CA VAL A 101 -33.20 1.32 1.67
C VAL A 101 -34.70 1.37 1.95
N ASN A 102 -35.29 2.56 1.79
CA ASN A 102 -36.71 2.70 1.45
C ASN A 102 -36.82 3.03 -0.03
#